data_AF-A0A7W0S9M3-F1
#
_entry.id   AF-A0A7W0S9M3-F1
#
_cell.length_a   1.000
_cell.length_b   1.000
_cell.length_c   1.000
_cell.angle_alpha   90.00
_cell.angle_beta   90.00
_cell.angle_gamma   90.00
#
_symmetry.space_group_name_H-M   'P 1'
#
loop_
_entity.id
_entity.type
_entity.pdbx_description
1 polymer ?
#
loop_
_entity_poly.entity_id
_entity_poly.type
_entity_poly.pdbx_seq_one_letter_code
_entity_poly.pdbx_strand_id
1 'polypeptide(L)'
;MLDAPLSLWGGMDPATGVVIDRHHPQYGTGLTGRILVMPWGRGSSSSSSVLAEAIRSGTAPAGIVLAEPDEIVVLGALVAAELYGSTIPVVIMGGDG
;
A
#
# COMPACT_ATOMS: atom_id res chain seq x y z
N MET A 1 4.11 4.31 -10.32
CA MET A 1 3.61 5.61 -9.82
C MET A 1 2.12 5.66 -10.03
N LEU A 2 1.36 6.04 -8.99
CA LEU A 2 -0.05 6.34 -9.11
C LEU A 2 -0.25 7.82 -9.43
N ASP A 3 -1.29 8.14 -10.18
CA ASP A 3 -1.65 9.51 -10.57
C ASP A 3 -2.49 10.20 -9.49
N ALA A 4 -2.96 9.44 -8.50
CA ALA A 4 -3.67 9.91 -7.32
C ALA A 4 -3.30 9.05 -6.09
N PRO A 5 -3.44 9.58 -4.86
CA PRO A 5 -3.29 8.79 -3.64
C PRO A 5 -4.37 7.70 -3.50
N LEU A 6 -3.93 6.47 -3.22
CA LEU A 6 -4.80 5.32 -3.07
C LEU A 6 -5.18 5.09 -1.60
N SER A 7 -6.47 4.82 -1.36
CA SER A 7 -6.90 4.31 -0.05
C SER A 7 -6.62 2.81 0.01
N LEU A 8 -5.80 2.37 0.96
CA LEU A 8 -5.58 0.92 1.15
C LEU A 8 -6.80 0.25 1.78
N TRP A 9 -7.73 1.03 2.35
CA TRP A 9 -9.05 0.58 2.75
C TRP A 9 -10.09 0.99 1.69
N GLY A 10 -10.52 0.04 0.87
CA GLY A 10 -11.56 0.24 -0.16
C GLY A 10 -11.09 0.80 -1.51
N GLY A 11 -9.81 1.18 -1.65
CA GLY A 11 -9.23 1.57 -2.94
C GLY A 11 -8.62 0.41 -3.72
N MET A 12 -8.15 -0.63 -3.03
CA MET A 12 -7.74 -1.90 -3.64
C MET A 12 -8.47 -3.08 -2.98
N ASP A 13 -8.66 -4.14 -3.74
CA ASP A 13 -9.09 -5.43 -3.21
C ASP A 13 -7.87 -6.19 -2.66
N PRO A 14 -7.80 -6.47 -1.35
CA PRO A 14 -6.68 -7.20 -0.75
C PRO A 14 -6.59 -8.66 -1.18
N ALA A 15 -7.65 -9.27 -1.74
CA ALA A 15 -7.61 -10.65 -2.22
C ALA A 15 -7.01 -10.78 -3.63
N THR A 16 -7.04 -9.71 -4.43
CA THR A 16 -6.58 -9.73 -5.83
C THR A 16 -5.46 -8.73 -6.13
N GLY A 17 -5.25 -7.75 -5.25
CA GLY A 17 -4.30 -6.65 -5.47
C GLY A 17 -4.77 -5.63 -6.51
N VAL A 18 -6.02 -5.68 -6.96
CA VAL A 18 -6.56 -4.81 -8.00
C VAL A 18 -7.13 -3.53 -7.42
N VAL A 19 -6.89 -2.38 -8.07
CA VAL A 19 -7.54 -1.11 -7.73
C VAL A 19 -9.02 -1.18 -8.06
N ILE A 20 -9.88 -1.04 -7.04
CA ILE A 20 -11.34 -1.17 -7.17
C ILE A 20 -12.11 0.15 -7.00
N ASP A 21 -11.43 1.22 -6.58
CA ASP A 21 -12.04 2.55 -6.58
C ASP A 21 -12.25 3.03 -8.01
N ARG A 22 -13.51 3.11 -8.44
CA ARG A 22 -13.92 3.52 -9.79
C ARG A 22 -13.59 4.98 -10.11
N HIS A 23 -13.31 5.79 -9.09
CA HIS A 23 -12.91 7.19 -9.27
C HIS A 23 -11.39 7.34 -9.38
N HIS A 24 -10.62 6.28 -9.13
CA HIS A 24 -9.18 6.31 -9.21
C HIS A 24 -8.72 6.18 -10.68
N PRO A 25 -7.75 6.98 -11.15
CA PRO A 25 -7.28 6.91 -12.55
C PRO A 25 -6.78 5.52 -12.96
N GLN A 26 -6.18 4.79 -12.02
CA GLN A 26 -5.71 3.41 -12.18
C GLN A 26 -6.78 2.31 -11.92
N TYR A 27 -8.09 2.61 -11.92
CA TYR A 27 -9.12 1.59 -11.73
C TYR A 27 -8.91 0.34 -12.61
N GLY A 28 -9.01 -0.85 -12.02
CA GLY A 28 -8.78 -2.13 -12.70
C GLY A 28 -7.30 -2.53 -12.82
N THR A 29 -6.36 -1.70 -12.38
CA THR A 29 -4.93 -2.02 -12.42
C THR A 29 -4.54 -2.95 -11.27
N GLY A 30 -3.81 -4.03 -11.57
CA GLY A 30 -3.21 -4.91 -10.57
C GLY A 30 -1.90 -4.35 -9.99
N LEU A 31 -1.79 -4.31 -8.66
CA LEU A 31 -0.65 -3.78 -7.92
C LEU A 31 0.32 -4.87 -7.44
N THR A 32 -0.12 -6.13 -7.43
CA THR A 32 0.66 -7.27 -6.93
C THR A 32 2.04 -7.34 -7.58
N GLY A 33 3.08 -7.43 -6.76
CA GLY A 33 4.46 -7.54 -7.23
C GLY A 33 5.04 -6.26 -7.86
N ARG A 34 4.30 -5.15 -7.90
CA ARG A 34 4.80 -3.86 -8.43
C ARG A 34 5.40 -3.00 -7.31
N ILE A 35 6.22 -2.03 -7.69
CA ILE A 35 6.57 -0.93 -6.78
C ILE A 35 5.47 0.12 -6.83
N LEU A 36 4.78 0.28 -5.70
CA LEU A 36 3.77 1.31 -5.51
C LEU A 36 4.47 2.61 -5.14
N VAL A 37 4.23 3.68 -5.90
CA VAL A 37 4.76 5.02 -5.60
C VAL A 37 3.57 5.95 -5.48
N MET A 38 3.42 6.58 -4.32
CA MET A 38 2.34 7.53 -4.00
C MET A 38 2.87 8.60 -3.04
N PRO A 39 2.27 9.81 -2.99
CA PRO A 39 2.82 10.85 -2.14
C PRO A 39 2.61 10.54 -0.64
N TRP A 40 1.43 10.04 -0.26
CA TRP A 40 1.10 9.46 1.04
C TRP A 40 -0.02 8.42 0.84
N GLY A 41 -0.32 7.59 1.83
CA GLY A 41 -1.47 6.68 1.81
C GLY A 41 -2.77 7.41 2.14
N ARG A 42 -3.92 6.87 1.74
CA ARG A 42 -5.22 7.35 2.25
C ARG A 42 -5.90 6.34 3.16
N GLY A 43 -6.63 6.85 4.13
CA GLY A 43 -7.49 6.09 5.04
C GLY A 43 -7.16 6.32 6.52
N SER A 44 -7.76 5.48 7.37
CA SER A 44 -7.54 5.48 8.82
C SER A 44 -6.77 4.23 9.26
N SER A 45 -6.64 4.01 10.57
CA SER A 45 -5.99 2.83 11.15
C SER A 45 -6.42 1.49 10.54
N SER A 46 -7.69 1.33 10.15
CA SER A 46 -8.18 0.13 9.45
C SER A 46 -7.48 -0.19 8.12
N SER A 47 -6.78 0.78 7.51
CA SER A 47 -6.02 0.55 6.27
C SER A 47 -4.74 -0.25 6.53
N SER A 48 -4.20 -0.17 7.76
CA SER A 48 -3.02 -0.95 8.16
C SER A 48 -3.31 -2.45 8.19
N SER A 49 -4.49 -2.85 8.68
CA SER A 49 -4.89 -4.27 8.70
C SER A 49 -5.15 -4.79 7.29
N VAL A 50 -5.77 -3.99 6.41
CA VAL A 50 -5.97 -4.39 5.01
C VAL A 50 -4.63 -4.56 4.28
N LEU A 51 -3.67 -3.66 4.49
CA LEU A 51 -2.33 -3.80 3.94
C LEU A 51 -1.65 -5.07 4.47
N ALA A 52 -1.73 -5.32 5.78
CA ALA A 52 -1.14 -6.51 6.39
C ALA A 52 -1.73 -7.80 5.81
N GLU A 53 -3.05 -7.85 5.60
CA GLU A 53 -3.73 -8.98 4.98
C GLU A 53 -3.35 -9.17 3.50
N ALA A 54 -3.15 -8.09 2.75
CA ALA A 54 -2.67 -8.16 1.37
C ALA A 54 -1.23 -8.70 1.30
N ILE A 55 -0.36 -8.30 2.25
CA ILE A 55 1.01 -8.83 2.35
C ILE A 55 0.96 -10.32 2.69
N ARG A 56 0.20 -10.70 3.72
CA ARG A 56 -0.01 -12.10 4.11
C ARG A 56 -0.52 -12.97 2.96
N SER A 57 -1.39 -12.41 2.12
CA SER A 57 -2.03 -13.11 1.00
C SER A 57 -1.17 -13.11 -0.27
N GLY A 58 0.00 -12.44 -0.27
CA GLY A 58 0.89 -12.35 -1.43
C GLY A 58 0.35 -11.48 -2.58
N THR A 59 -0.65 -10.64 -2.30
CA THR A 59 -1.34 -9.79 -3.28
C THR A 59 -0.90 -8.33 -3.19
N ALA A 60 -0.15 -7.97 -2.16
CA ALA A 60 0.43 -6.65 -1.97
C ALA A 60 1.44 -6.26 -3.07
N PRO A 61 1.74 -4.95 -3.21
CA PRO A 61 2.91 -4.48 -3.94
C PRO A 61 4.21 -5.15 -3.43
N ALA A 62 5.22 -5.27 -4.30
CA ALA A 62 6.55 -5.73 -3.91
C ALA A 62 7.31 -4.72 -3.03
N GLY A 63 6.83 -3.48 -2.98
CA GLY A 63 7.38 -2.41 -2.15
C GLY A 63 6.57 -1.12 -2.32
N ILE A 64 6.69 -0.22 -1.34
CA ILE A 64 5.99 1.05 -1.31
C ILE A 64 7.00 2.18 -1.16
N VAL A 65 6.89 3.20 -2.01
CA VAL A 65 7.65 4.45 -1.93
C VAL A 65 6.67 5.59 -1.67
N LEU A 66 6.94 6.35 -0.61
CA LEU A 66 6.15 7.49 -0.15
C LEU A 66 6.93 8.79 -0.35
N ALA A 67 6.26 9.89 -0.68
CA ALA A 67 6.89 11.21 -0.65
C ALA A 67 6.92 11.79 0.77
N GLU A 68 5.91 11.48 1.58
CA GLU A 68 5.78 11.92 2.96
C GLU A 68 5.66 10.70 3.91
N PRO A 69 6.12 10.80 5.16
CA PRO A 69 5.91 9.74 6.14
C PRO A 69 4.42 9.44 6.36
N ASP A 70 4.06 8.15 6.36
CA ASP A 70 2.70 7.68 6.64
C ASP A 70 2.74 6.53 7.65
N GLU A 71 2.35 6.82 8.90
CA GLU A 71 2.38 5.84 9.99
C GLU A 71 1.47 4.64 9.75
N ILE A 72 0.36 4.81 9.00
CA ILE A 72 -0.60 3.73 8.74
C ILE A 72 0.00 2.71 7.78
N VAL A 73 0.68 3.19 6.72
CA VAL A 73 1.37 2.32 5.76
C VAL A 73 2.51 1.58 6.45
N VAL A 74 3.32 2.29 7.25
CA VAL A 74 4.42 1.68 8.00
C VAL A 74 3.90 0.65 9.00
N LEU A 75 2.83 0.96 9.74
CA LEU A 75 2.21 0.03 10.68
C LEU A 75 1.70 -1.24 9.98
N GLY A 76 1.05 -1.12 8.83
CA GLY A 76 0.57 -2.29 8.08
C GLY A 76 1.70 -3.23 7.65
N ALA A 77 2.82 -2.66 7.17
CA ALA A 77 4.00 -3.42 6.82
C ALA A 77 4.66 -4.08 8.06
N LEU A 78 4.75 -3.36 9.18
CA LEU A 78 5.33 -3.88 10.42
C LEU A 78 4.46 -5.01 11.00
N VAL A 79 3.14 -4.84 11.04
CA VAL A 79 2.21 -5.88 11.52
C VAL A 79 2.35 -7.15 10.69
N ALA A 80 2.49 -7.04 9.36
CA ALA A 80 2.71 -8.20 8.52
C ALA A 80 4.05 -8.91 8.80
N ALA A 81 5.10 -8.14 9.08
CA ALA A 81 6.40 -8.67 9.45
C ALA A 81 6.33 -9.43 10.78
N GLU A 82 5.73 -8.82 11.81
CA GLU A 82 5.66 -9.38 13.16
C GLU A 82 4.70 -10.58 13.26
N LEU A 83 3.52 -10.50 12.64
CA LEU A 83 2.50 -11.55 12.77
C LEU A 83 2.64 -12.69 11.76
N TYR A 84 3.14 -12.39 10.55
CA TYR A 84 3.15 -13.35 9.44
C TYR A 84 4.55 -13.64 8.89
N GLY A 85 5.61 -13.02 9.41
CA GLY A 85 6.97 -13.18 8.91
C GLY A 85 7.16 -12.73 7.47
N SER A 86 6.24 -11.92 6.94
CA SER A 86 6.23 -11.48 5.54
C SER A 86 6.54 -9.99 5.48
N THR A 87 7.57 -9.62 4.72
CA THR A 87 8.08 -8.26 4.66
C THR A 87 7.94 -7.67 3.27
N ILE A 88 7.58 -6.38 3.21
CA ILE A 88 7.77 -5.54 2.03
C ILE A 88 8.51 -4.27 2.45
N PRO A 89 9.43 -3.73 1.63
CA PRO A 89 10.09 -2.48 1.92
C PRO A 89 9.11 -1.31 1.79
N VAL A 90 9.13 -0.42 2.79
CA VAL A 90 8.50 0.91 2.75
C VAL A 90 9.61 1.95 2.83
N VAL A 91 9.71 2.80 1.81
CA VAL A 91 10.75 3.83 1.69
C VAL A 91 10.09 5.19 1.58
N ILE A 92 10.65 6.18 2.28
CA ILE A 92 10.25 7.59 2.12
C ILE A 92 11.31 8.24 1.23
N MET A 93 10.90 8.91 0.16
CA MET A 93 11.81 9.72 -0.65
C MET A 93 12.36 10.83 0.25
N GLY A 94 13.68 10.83 0.46
CA GLY A 94 14.34 11.97 1.10
C GLY A 94 14.07 13.21 0.27
N GLY A 95 13.69 14.31 0.92
CA GLY A 95 13.60 15.59 0.22
C GLY A 95 14.96 15.93 -0.36
N ASP A 96 14.98 16.37 -1.62
CA ASP A 96 16.15 17.04 -2.18
C ASP A 96 16.37 18.31 -1.34
N GLY A 97 17.49 18.34 -0.61
CA GLY A 97 18.01 19.56 0.00
C GLY A 97 18.70 20.45 -1.02
#